data_AF-A0A7R9W9C6-F1
#
_entry.id   AF-A0A7R9W9C6-F1
#
_cell.length_a   1.000
_cell.length_b   1.000
_cell.length_c   1.000
_cell.angle_alpha   90.00
_cell.angle_beta   90.00
_cell.angle_gamma   90.00
#
_symmetry.space_group_name_H-M   'P 1'
#
loop_
_entity.id
_entity.type
_entity.pdbx_description
1 polymer ?
#
loop_
_entity_poly.entity_id
_entity_poly.type
_entity_poly.pdbx_seq_one_letter_code
_entity_poly.pdbx_strand_id
1 'polypeptide(L)'
;MMDKILRMAPEVLEALKVASCFGAECEEAVLHIIDRAPDRIGDTAAALDIAVSEGIMSKVNSLYRFSHDQIQQAAYQLVPDLVNKAALHLLIGKLLWKWASKDEFNMFLFVLVDQLHRGSCLLTDPDEKVELARLSLLAGEMAHSLSAFLPASSYLETGCLLLTETDWECHRKLCFSLLNLFAETQYVVGDFASVAKVVKTVLSRANELSEKLSVYHTLVLSFGAQGHVSDAIRTLLSVVNLLGENLSLNTSQEAMKKEIGKTMQLLSMQTEESMLNM
;
A
#
# COMPACT_ATOMS: atom_id res chain seq x y z
N MET A 1 -8.77 20.94 31.82
CA MET A 1 -7.72 20.37 30.94
C MET A 1 -7.65 21.11 29.62
N MET A 2 -8.76 21.34 28.90
CA MET A 2 -8.78 22.19 27.69
C MET A 2 -8.27 23.63 27.91
N ASP A 3 -8.74 24.34 28.94
CA ASP A 3 -8.22 25.69 29.26
C ASP A 3 -6.73 25.72 29.58
N LYS A 4 -6.16 24.57 29.98
CA LYS A 4 -4.74 24.45 30.29
C LYS A 4 -3.92 24.37 28.99
N ILE A 5 -4.38 23.62 28.00
CA ILE A 5 -3.76 23.52 26.67
C ILE A 5 -3.64 24.90 26.02
N LEU A 6 -4.74 25.67 25.99
CA LEU A 6 -4.78 26.99 25.35
C LEU A 6 -3.87 28.04 26.00
N ARG A 7 -3.35 27.78 27.20
CA ARG A 7 -2.45 28.68 27.93
C ARG A 7 -0.97 28.25 27.84
N MET A 8 -0.68 27.13 27.17
CA MET A 8 0.68 26.64 27.02
C MET A 8 1.47 27.54 26.05
N ALA A 9 2.80 27.46 26.15
CA ALA A 9 3.68 28.18 25.25
C ALA A 9 3.43 27.77 23.78
N PRO A 10 3.60 28.68 22.81
CA PRO A 10 3.34 28.41 21.38
C PRO A 10 4.08 27.17 20.87
N GLU A 11 5.31 26.95 21.31
CA GLU A 11 6.15 25.82 20.88
C GLU A 11 5.56 24.47 21.36
N VAL A 12 4.97 24.45 22.55
CA VAL A 12 4.29 23.26 23.09
C VAL A 12 2.98 23.02 22.35
N LEU A 13 2.25 24.08 21.99
CA LEU A 13 1.05 23.95 21.18
C LEU A 13 1.35 23.40 19.79
N GLU A 14 2.42 23.84 19.13
CA GLU A 14 2.86 23.28 17.85
C GLU A 14 3.26 21.81 17.97
N ALA A 15 4.03 21.44 19.00
CA ALA A 15 4.38 20.04 19.24
C ALA A 15 3.15 19.16 19.52
N LEU A 16 2.15 19.66 20.26
CA LEU A 16 0.89 18.94 20.50
C LEU A 16 0.08 18.76 19.20
N LYS A 17 0.06 19.76 18.31
CA LYS A 17 -0.55 19.62 16.97
C LYS A 17 0.13 18.52 16.17
N VAL A 18 1.47 18.51 16.12
CA VAL A 18 2.26 17.45 15.45
C VAL A 18 1.97 16.08 16.05
N ALA A 19 2.03 15.94 17.38
CA ALA A 19 1.75 14.68 18.07
C ALA A 19 0.33 14.17 17.76
N SER A 20 -0.65 15.07 17.69
CA SER A 20 -2.04 14.71 17.43
C SER A 20 -2.27 14.12 16.03
N CYS A 21 -1.36 14.36 15.07
CA CYS A 21 -1.39 13.74 13.74
C CYS A 21 -1.08 12.24 13.74
N PHE A 22 -0.51 11.70 14.82
CA PHE A 22 -0.23 10.26 15.00
C PHE A 22 -1.33 9.52 15.78
N GLY A 23 -2.37 10.24 16.23
CA GLY A 23 -3.45 9.68 17.03
C GLY A 23 -3.18 9.81 18.53
N ALA A 24 -3.58 8.79 19.31
CA ALA A 24 -3.48 8.82 20.77
C ALA A 24 -2.04 8.72 21.27
N GLU A 25 -1.15 8.14 20.46
CA GLU A 25 0.22 7.81 20.81
C GLU A 25 1.19 8.25 19.72
N CYS A 26 2.40 8.61 20.11
CA CYS A 26 3.47 9.03 19.21
C CYS A 26 4.83 8.53 19.72
N GLU A 27 5.54 7.80 18.88
CA GLU A 27 6.88 7.32 19.20
C GLU A 27 7.90 8.45 19.17
N GLU A 28 8.72 8.55 20.22
CA GLU A 28 9.75 9.57 20.35
C GLU A 28 10.75 9.55 19.19
N ALA A 29 11.06 8.37 18.64
CA ALA A 29 11.95 8.23 17.49
C ALA A 29 11.42 8.98 16.24
N VAL A 30 10.10 8.99 16.02
CA VAL A 30 9.48 9.72 14.91
C VAL A 30 9.68 11.23 15.07
N LEU A 31 9.56 11.74 16.29
CA LEU A 31 9.81 13.15 16.61
C LEU A 31 11.28 13.52 16.41
N HIS A 32 12.21 12.64 16.78
CA HIS A 32 13.65 12.87 16.54
C HIS A 32 14.03 12.91 15.05
N ILE A 33 13.27 12.25 14.18
CA ILE A 33 13.44 12.36 12.72
C ILE A 33 12.93 13.73 12.24
N ILE A 34 11.82 14.22 12.78
CA ILE A 34 11.27 15.56 12.46
C ILE A 34 12.22 16.65 12.97
N ASP A 35 12.72 16.53 14.20
CA ASP A 35 13.54 17.54 14.89
C ASP A 35 14.97 17.65 14.32
N ARG A 36 15.48 16.62 13.63
CA ARG A 36 16.80 16.70 12.97
C ARG A 36 16.77 17.41 11.62
N ALA A 37 15.58 17.63 11.05
CA ALA A 37 15.45 18.30 9.77
C ALA A 37 15.89 19.78 9.86
N PRO A 38 16.62 20.32 8.87
CA PRO A 38 16.90 21.76 8.78
C PRO A 38 15.63 22.60 8.68
N ASP A 39 14.60 22.06 8.04
CA ASP A 39 13.26 22.60 7.84
C ASP A 39 12.25 22.06 8.87
N ARG A 40 12.73 21.70 10.07
CA ARG A 40 11.89 21.20 11.17
C ARG A 40 10.82 22.20 11.61
N ILE A 41 9.74 21.65 12.18
CA ILE A 41 8.62 22.41 12.73
C ILE A 41 9.03 23.11 14.04
N GLY A 42 9.88 22.47 14.84
CA GLY A 42 10.39 22.95 16.11
C GLY A 42 11.17 21.83 16.81
N ASP A 43 11.51 22.02 18.08
CA ASP A 43 12.11 20.98 18.92
C ASP A 43 10.97 20.18 19.59
N THR A 44 10.26 19.38 18.79
CA THR A 44 8.98 18.77 19.16
C THR A 44 9.09 17.82 20.34
N ALA A 45 10.14 16.99 20.42
CA ALA A 45 10.31 16.06 21.54
C ALA A 45 10.49 16.80 22.88
N ALA A 46 11.34 17.83 22.91
CA ALA A 46 11.57 18.64 24.10
C ALA A 46 10.31 19.39 24.55
N ALA A 47 9.53 19.91 23.59
CA ALA A 47 8.26 20.57 23.87
C ALA A 47 7.19 19.61 24.41
N LEU A 48 7.16 18.34 23.95
CA LEU A 48 6.28 17.33 24.52
C LEU A 48 6.69 16.90 25.92
N ASP A 49 7.97 16.90 26.27
CA ASP A 49 8.40 16.64 27.66
C ASP A 49 7.85 17.73 28.63
N ILE A 50 7.68 18.97 28.17
CA ILE A 50 6.96 20.02 28.92
C ILE A 50 5.49 19.62 29.08
N ALA A 51 4.83 19.17 28.02
CA ALA A 51 3.43 18.70 28.09
C ALA A 51 3.25 17.49 29.03
N VAL A 52 4.26 16.63 29.15
CA VAL A 52 4.31 15.53 30.12
C VAL A 52 4.40 16.08 31.55
N SER A 53 5.28 17.06 31.81
CA SER A 53 5.39 17.69 33.12
C SER A 53 4.11 18.41 33.56
N GLU A 54 3.34 18.91 32.59
CA GLU A 54 2.05 19.55 32.81
C GLU A 54 0.86 18.57 32.89
N GLY A 55 1.12 17.26 32.76
CA GLY A 55 0.09 16.21 32.87
C GLY A 55 -0.92 16.21 31.71
N ILE A 56 -0.55 16.77 30.56
CA ILE A 56 -1.33 16.73 29.31
C ILE A 56 -1.05 15.42 28.56
N MET A 57 0.19 14.92 28.69
CA MET A 57 0.64 13.66 28.15
C MET A 57 1.32 12.84 29.25
N SER A 58 1.52 11.56 28.98
CA SER A 58 2.46 10.70 29.70
C SER A 58 3.51 10.18 28.72
N LYS A 59 4.69 9.82 29.26
CA LYS A 59 5.78 9.19 28.48
C LYS A 59 6.18 7.89 29.18
N VAL A 60 6.09 6.77 28.47
CA VAL A 60 6.49 5.45 28.96
C VAL A 60 7.27 4.75 27.85
N ASN A 61 8.49 4.28 28.15
CA ASN A 61 9.36 3.59 27.18
C ASN A 61 9.49 4.32 25.83
N SER A 62 9.77 5.63 25.86
CA SER A 62 9.90 6.47 24.65
C SER A 62 8.63 6.56 23.79
N LEU A 63 7.46 6.30 24.37
CA LEU A 63 6.16 6.48 23.76
C LEU A 63 5.42 7.60 24.48
N TYR A 64 5.11 8.68 23.77
CA TYR A 64 4.23 9.73 24.25
C TYR A 64 2.77 9.30 24.06
N ARG A 65 1.94 9.49 25.09
CA ARG A 65 0.51 9.20 25.04
C ARG A 65 -0.28 10.39 25.58
N PHE A 66 -1.30 10.82 24.86
CA PHE A 66 -2.24 11.81 25.39
C PHE A 66 -2.96 11.25 26.61
N SER A 67 -3.09 12.03 27.68
CA SER A 67 -3.75 11.54 28.89
C SER A 67 -5.23 11.20 28.69
N HIS A 68 -5.86 11.75 27.64
CA HIS A 68 -7.21 11.40 27.22
C HIS A 68 -7.42 11.74 25.73
N ASP A 69 -8.25 10.96 25.03
CA ASP A 69 -8.65 11.23 23.63
C ASP A 69 -9.18 12.66 23.40
N GLN A 70 -9.88 13.26 24.37
CA GLN A 70 -10.39 14.63 24.22
C GLN A 70 -9.27 15.67 24.13
N ILE A 71 -8.11 15.40 24.76
CA ILE A 71 -6.93 16.27 24.67
C ILE A 71 -6.32 16.16 23.27
N GLN A 72 -6.18 14.93 22.76
CA GLN A 72 -5.70 14.69 21.40
C GLN A 72 -6.59 15.39 20.37
N GLN A 73 -7.91 15.24 20.49
CA GLN A 73 -8.87 15.89 19.59
C GLN A 73 -8.79 17.41 19.69
N ALA A 74 -8.68 17.96 20.91
CA ALA A 74 -8.52 19.39 21.11
C ALA A 74 -7.22 19.90 20.46
N ALA A 75 -6.10 19.21 20.65
CA ALA A 75 -4.82 19.54 20.01
C ALA A 75 -4.93 19.51 18.48
N TYR A 76 -5.57 18.48 17.91
CA TYR A 76 -5.79 18.39 16.46
C TYR A 76 -6.74 19.47 15.93
N GLN A 77 -7.70 19.92 16.73
CA GLN A 77 -8.61 21.03 16.40
C GLN A 77 -7.93 22.41 16.45
N LEU A 78 -6.76 22.54 17.08
CA LEU A 78 -5.97 23.78 16.99
C LEU A 78 -5.41 24.03 15.60
N VAL A 79 -5.44 23.02 14.70
CA VAL A 79 -5.15 23.21 13.28
C VAL A 79 -6.43 23.72 12.60
N PRO A 80 -6.44 24.97 12.06
CA PRO A 80 -7.68 25.73 11.81
C PRO A 80 -8.69 25.11 10.85
N ASP A 81 -8.24 24.38 9.82
CA ASP A 81 -9.10 23.82 8.78
C ASP A 81 -8.51 22.56 8.15
N LEU A 82 -9.28 21.92 7.26
CA LEU A 82 -8.89 20.68 6.59
C LEU A 82 -7.66 20.86 5.67
N VAL A 83 -7.48 22.04 5.07
CA VAL A 83 -6.33 22.31 4.19
C VAL A 83 -5.06 22.41 5.02
N ASN A 84 -5.10 23.13 6.15
CA ASN A 84 -3.99 23.22 7.08
C ASN A 84 -3.67 21.88 7.75
N LYS A 85 -4.67 21.03 8.01
CA LYS A 85 -4.46 19.66 8.48
C LYS A 85 -3.76 18.80 7.43
N ALA A 86 -4.22 18.85 6.18
CA ALA A 86 -3.57 18.15 5.08
C ALA A 86 -2.13 18.65 4.87
N ALA A 87 -1.89 19.96 4.98
CA ALA A 87 -0.57 20.55 4.86
C ALA A 87 0.38 20.08 5.98
N LEU A 88 -0.11 20.02 7.23
CA LEU A 88 0.67 19.51 8.35
C LEU A 88 1.01 18.02 8.19
N HIS A 89 0.03 17.19 7.80
CA HIS A 89 0.25 15.78 7.49
C HIS A 89 1.27 15.60 6.36
N LEU A 90 1.16 16.38 5.28
CA LEU A 90 2.10 16.34 4.17
C LEU A 90 3.51 16.74 4.60
N LEU A 91 3.64 17.81 5.40
CA LEU A 91 4.91 18.26 5.93
C LEU A 91 5.57 17.16 6.78
N ILE A 92 4.84 16.60 7.74
CA ILE A 92 5.33 15.49 8.58
C ILE A 92 5.79 14.32 7.71
N GLY A 93 4.96 13.87 6.77
CA GLY A 93 5.30 12.77 5.87
C GLY A 93 6.55 13.03 5.03
N LYS A 94 6.71 14.25 4.50
CA LYS A 94 7.90 14.66 3.72
C LYS A 94 9.15 14.71 4.60
N LEU A 95 9.05 15.18 5.84
CA LEU A 95 10.17 15.19 6.78
C LEU A 95 10.62 13.77 7.11
N LEU A 96 9.67 12.87 7.41
CA LEU A 96 9.97 11.46 7.66
C LEU A 96 10.62 10.80 6.44
N TRP A 97 10.10 11.05 5.24
CA TRP A 97 10.66 10.49 4.01
C TRP A 97 12.08 10.95 3.73
N LYS A 98 12.36 12.23 3.90
CA LYS A 98 13.64 12.83 3.54
C LYS A 98 14.75 12.57 4.56
N TRP A 99 14.40 12.48 5.84
CA TRP A 99 15.38 12.51 6.95
C TRP A 99 15.47 11.22 7.76
N ALA A 100 14.61 10.23 7.51
CA ALA A 100 14.78 8.90 8.09
C ALA A 100 16.03 8.22 7.50
N SER A 101 16.83 7.60 8.36
CA SER A 101 17.81 6.60 7.95
C SER A 101 17.10 5.38 7.33
N LYS A 102 17.86 4.50 6.68
CA LYS A 102 17.29 3.29 6.07
C LYS A 102 16.55 2.40 7.09
N ASP A 103 17.09 2.26 8.30
CA ASP A 103 16.47 1.45 9.34
C ASP A 103 15.21 2.10 9.91
N GLU A 104 15.26 3.42 10.16
CA GLU A 104 14.10 4.22 10.57
C GLU A 104 12.99 4.19 9.49
N PHE A 105 13.34 4.26 8.20
CA PHE A 105 12.39 4.19 7.10
C PHE A 105 11.63 2.86 7.08
N ASN A 106 12.34 1.74 7.24
CA ASN A 106 11.69 0.42 7.27
C ASN A 106 10.80 0.26 8.51
N MET A 107 11.24 0.79 9.66
CA MET A 107 10.47 0.74 10.91
C MET A 107 9.19 1.60 10.84
N PHE A 108 9.28 2.78 10.23
CA PHE A 108 8.20 3.77 10.21
C PHE A 108 7.52 3.92 8.85
N LEU A 109 7.66 2.94 7.95
CA LEU A 109 7.08 2.98 6.61
C LEU A 109 5.58 3.30 6.64
N PHE A 110 4.80 2.58 7.45
CA PHE A 110 3.36 2.82 7.56
C PHE A 110 3.04 4.21 8.09
N VAL A 111 3.72 4.64 9.16
CA VAL A 111 3.56 5.97 9.74
C VAL A 111 3.82 7.04 8.69
N LEU A 112 4.91 6.95 7.95
CA LEU A 112 5.27 7.87 6.88
C LEU A 112 4.20 7.92 5.78
N VAL A 113 3.78 6.75 5.27
CA VAL A 113 2.81 6.66 4.17
C VAL A 113 1.44 7.19 4.60
N ASP A 114 1.00 6.89 5.83
CA ASP A 114 -0.25 7.41 6.38
C ASP A 114 -0.26 8.94 6.44
N GLN A 115 0.86 9.55 6.84
CA GLN A 115 1.00 11.01 6.87
C GLN A 115 0.93 11.59 5.46
N LEU A 116 1.66 11.02 4.50
CA LEU A 116 1.63 11.47 3.11
C LEU A 116 0.25 11.30 2.47
N HIS A 117 -0.45 10.19 2.72
CA HIS A 117 -1.80 9.94 2.19
C HIS A 117 -2.80 10.99 2.69
N ARG A 118 -2.77 11.33 3.98
CA ARG A 118 -3.64 12.38 4.55
C ARG A 118 -3.36 13.78 4.00
N GLY A 119 -2.15 14.02 3.51
CA GLY A 119 -1.75 15.27 2.86
C GLY A 119 -1.83 15.25 1.33
N SER A 120 -2.12 14.10 0.72
CA SER A 120 -1.94 13.86 -0.72
C SER A 120 -2.81 14.74 -1.63
N CYS A 121 -3.95 15.25 -1.13
CA CYS A 121 -4.81 16.16 -1.88
C CYS A 121 -4.14 17.50 -2.22
N LEU A 122 -3.04 17.86 -1.54
CA LEU A 122 -2.25 19.06 -1.81
C LEU A 122 -1.08 18.81 -2.76
N LEU A 123 -0.83 17.56 -3.18
CA LEU A 123 0.22 17.27 -4.16
C LEU A 123 -0.21 17.75 -5.55
N THR A 124 0.56 18.68 -6.11
CA THR A 124 0.36 19.21 -7.46
C THR A 124 1.41 18.72 -8.45
N ASP A 125 2.60 18.37 -7.96
CA ASP A 125 3.71 17.88 -8.77
C ASP A 125 3.48 16.41 -9.16
N PRO A 126 3.42 16.08 -10.47
CA PRO A 126 3.31 14.70 -10.93
C PRO A 126 4.41 13.78 -10.39
N ASP A 127 5.64 14.25 -10.27
CA ASP A 127 6.76 13.43 -9.81
C ASP A 127 6.59 13.06 -8.33
N GLU A 128 6.12 14.00 -7.50
CA GLU A 128 5.80 13.71 -6.09
C GLU A 128 4.64 12.71 -5.95
N LYS A 129 3.66 12.74 -6.85
CA LYS A 129 2.57 11.75 -6.88
C LYS A 129 3.07 10.36 -7.25
N VAL A 130 3.96 10.26 -8.23
CA VAL A 130 4.59 8.99 -8.62
C VAL A 130 5.41 8.43 -7.47
N GLU A 131 6.20 9.25 -6.79
CA GLU A 131 6.97 8.80 -5.61
C GLU A 131 6.05 8.33 -4.48
N LEU A 132 4.95 9.03 -4.20
CA LEU A 132 3.97 8.55 -3.22
C LEU A 132 3.29 7.26 -3.69
N ALA A 133 3.05 7.06 -5.00
CA ALA A 133 2.53 5.81 -5.53
C ALA A 133 3.53 4.64 -5.34
N ARG A 134 4.84 4.89 -5.44
CA ARG A 134 5.88 3.88 -5.11
C ARG A 134 5.87 3.53 -3.62
N LEU A 135 5.78 4.53 -2.75
CA LEU A 135 5.68 4.30 -1.31
C LEU A 135 4.39 3.54 -0.94
N SER A 136 3.29 3.85 -1.62
CA SER A 136 2.02 3.15 -1.50
C SER A 136 2.12 1.69 -1.91
N LEU A 137 2.85 1.40 -2.99
CA LEU A 137 3.13 0.02 -3.40
C LEU A 137 3.93 -0.72 -2.32
N LEU A 138 5.01 -0.11 -1.82
CA LEU A 138 5.87 -0.73 -0.80
C LEU A 138 5.11 -1.02 0.51
N ALA A 139 4.31 -0.06 0.98
CA ALA A 139 3.44 -0.27 2.15
C ALA A 139 2.38 -1.34 1.88
N GLY A 140 1.79 -1.35 0.67
CA GLY A 140 0.86 -2.38 0.23
C GLY A 140 1.47 -3.79 0.24
N GLU A 141 2.67 -3.95 -0.33
CA GLU A 141 3.43 -5.21 -0.34
C GLU A 141 3.72 -5.71 1.08
N MET A 142 4.24 -4.82 1.95
CA MET A 142 4.54 -5.16 3.33
C MET A 142 3.25 -5.57 4.09
N ALA A 143 2.19 -4.77 4.01
CA ALA A 143 0.92 -5.08 4.67
C ALA A 143 0.32 -6.40 4.15
N HIS A 144 0.39 -6.64 2.84
CA HIS A 144 -0.09 -7.89 2.24
C HIS A 144 0.71 -9.10 2.75
N SER A 145 2.04 -8.99 2.84
CA SER A 145 2.90 -10.06 3.39
C SER A 145 2.60 -10.40 4.85
N LEU A 146 2.12 -9.42 5.62
CA LEU A 146 1.70 -9.56 7.02
C LEU A 146 0.22 -9.99 7.14
N SER A 147 -0.45 -10.31 6.03
CA SER A 147 -1.88 -10.61 5.97
C SER A 147 -2.79 -9.48 6.49
N ALA A 148 -2.29 -8.24 6.51
CA ALA A 148 -3.05 -7.04 6.84
C ALA A 148 -3.75 -6.51 5.58
N PHE A 149 -4.70 -7.30 5.06
CA PHE A 149 -5.28 -7.07 3.73
C PHE A 149 -6.13 -5.79 3.61
N LEU A 150 -6.80 -5.35 4.68
CA LEU A 150 -7.56 -4.08 4.67
C LEU A 150 -6.62 -2.85 4.57
N PRO A 151 -5.56 -2.72 5.39
CA PRO A 151 -4.53 -1.71 5.17
C PRO A 151 -3.88 -1.80 3.78
N ALA A 152 -3.49 -3.01 3.35
CA ALA A 152 -2.89 -3.22 2.03
C ALA A 152 -3.80 -2.68 0.91
N SER A 153 -5.09 -3.01 0.96
CA SER A 153 -6.10 -2.51 0.04
C SER A 153 -6.12 -0.98 -0.02
N SER A 154 -6.17 -0.32 1.15
CA SER A 154 -6.21 1.14 1.24
C SER A 154 -4.96 1.80 0.66
N TYR A 155 -3.78 1.24 0.93
CA TYR A 155 -2.53 1.78 0.40
C TYR A 155 -2.48 1.66 -1.12
N LEU A 156 -2.81 0.47 -1.64
CA LEU A 156 -2.75 0.17 -3.07
C LEU A 156 -3.80 0.96 -3.86
N GLU A 157 -5.01 1.13 -3.33
CA GLU A 157 -6.04 1.98 -3.94
C GLU A 157 -5.55 3.42 -4.06
N THR A 158 -5.02 3.98 -2.97
CA THR A 158 -4.49 5.35 -2.96
C THR A 158 -3.34 5.48 -3.96
N GLY A 159 -2.43 4.50 -4.01
CA GLY A 159 -1.35 4.45 -5.00
C GLY A 159 -1.87 4.46 -6.45
N CYS A 160 -2.94 3.71 -6.74
CA CYS A 160 -3.56 3.70 -8.06
C CYS A 160 -4.20 5.06 -8.41
N LEU A 161 -4.85 5.71 -7.45
CA LEU A 161 -5.53 7.01 -7.65
C LEU A 161 -4.57 8.18 -7.87
N LEU A 162 -3.31 8.05 -7.45
CA LEU A 162 -2.27 9.06 -7.66
C LEU A 162 -1.71 9.06 -9.08
N LEU A 163 -1.84 7.95 -9.80
CA LEU A 163 -1.30 7.78 -11.15
C LEU A 163 -2.30 8.23 -12.21
N THR A 164 -1.77 8.81 -13.28
CA THR A 164 -2.48 9.39 -14.40
C THR A 164 -2.27 8.58 -15.68
N GLU A 165 -2.93 9.00 -16.76
CA GLU A 165 -2.79 8.36 -18.08
C GLU A 165 -1.34 8.39 -18.60
N THR A 166 -0.60 9.47 -18.37
CA THR A 166 0.79 9.60 -18.82
C THR A 166 1.75 8.67 -18.07
N ASP A 167 1.42 8.28 -16.84
CA ASP A 167 2.25 7.40 -16.02
C ASP A 167 2.29 5.96 -16.57
N TRP A 168 1.31 5.58 -17.39
CA TRP A 168 1.36 4.28 -18.09
C TRP A 168 2.47 4.19 -19.12
N GLU A 169 2.90 5.31 -19.68
CA GLU A 169 4.01 5.39 -20.63
C GLU A 169 5.35 5.48 -19.89
N CYS A 170 5.46 6.38 -18.91
CA CYS A 170 6.71 6.66 -18.20
C CYS A 170 7.01 5.67 -17.06
N HIS A 171 5.99 5.09 -16.44
CA HIS A 171 6.07 4.30 -15.22
C HIS A 171 5.26 3.00 -15.31
N ARG A 172 5.24 2.39 -16.50
CA ARG A 172 4.49 1.16 -16.81
C ARG A 172 4.62 0.07 -15.74
N LYS A 173 5.84 -0.26 -15.32
CA LYS A 173 6.09 -1.28 -14.29
C LYS A 173 5.37 -0.97 -12.98
N LEU A 174 5.43 0.28 -12.51
CA LEU A 174 4.76 0.70 -11.27
C LEU A 174 3.24 0.56 -11.40
N CYS A 175 2.66 1.01 -12.52
CA CYS A 175 1.22 0.90 -12.78
C CYS A 175 0.74 -0.56 -12.73
N PHE A 176 1.44 -1.47 -13.42
CA PHE A 176 1.09 -2.89 -13.38
C PHE A 176 1.29 -3.50 -12.00
N SER A 177 2.40 -3.22 -11.31
CA SER A 177 2.64 -3.75 -9.96
C SER A 177 1.54 -3.34 -8.98
N LEU A 178 1.16 -2.06 -8.96
CA LEU A 178 0.08 -1.56 -8.12
C LEU A 178 -1.25 -2.24 -8.43
N LEU A 179 -1.65 -2.27 -9.70
CA LEU A 179 -2.94 -2.84 -10.10
C LEU A 179 -3.00 -4.35 -9.88
N ASN A 180 -1.91 -5.08 -10.16
CA ASN A 180 -1.86 -6.52 -9.95
C ASN A 180 -2.02 -6.86 -8.46
N LEU A 181 -1.23 -6.23 -7.60
CA LEU A 181 -1.31 -6.47 -6.16
C LEU A 181 -2.63 -5.95 -5.57
N PHE A 182 -3.16 -4.85 -6.10
CA PHE A 182 -4.48 -4.36 -5.71
C PHE A 182 -5.57 -5.37 -6.04
N ALA A 183 -5.60 -5.91 -7.28
CA ALA A 183 -6.57 -6.93 -7.66
C ALA A 183 -6.45 -8.19 -6.82
N GLU A 184 -5.22 -8.67 -6.55
CA GLU A 184 -4.99 -9.82 -5.68
C GLU A 184 -5.52 -9.57 -4.27
N THR A 185 -5.23 -8.39 -3.71
CA THR A 185 -5.74 -7.98 -2.40
C THR A 185 -7.27 -7.89 -2.38
N GLN A 186 -7.89 -7.33 -3.43
CA GLN A 186 -9.35 -7.25 -3.56
C GLN A 186 -10.00 -8.63 -3.63
N TYR A 187 -9.38 -9.58 -4.33
CA TYR A 187 -9.81 -10.97 -4.33
C TYR A 187 -9.81 -11.54 -2.91
N VAL A 188 -8.72 -11.35 -2.14
CA VAL A 188 -8.60 -11.88 -0.78
C VAL A 188 -9.64 -11.29 0.18
N VAL A 189 -9.94 -9.99 0.07
CA VAL A 189 -10.97 -9.34 0.91
C VAL A 189 -12.40 -9.55 0.38
N GLY A 190 -12.56 -10.18 -0.78
CA GLY A 190 -13.87 -10.52 -1.37
C GLY A 190 -14.53 -9.40 -2.19
N ASP A 191 -13.81 -8.32 -2.54
CA ASP A 191 -14.32 -7.28 -3.45
C ASP A 191 -14.10 -7.67 -4.92
N PHE A 192 -14.91 -8.63 -5.38
CA PHE A 192 -14.84 -9.11 -6.76
C PHE A 192 -15.23 -8.04 -7.80
N ALA A 193 -15.99 -7.01 -7.41
CA ALA A 193 -16.36 -5.93 -8.30
C ALA A 193 -15.13 -5.08 -8.65
N SER A 194 -14.28 -4.79 -7.67
CA SER A 194 -13.01 -4.09 -7.88
C SER A 194 -12.02 -4.96 -8.67
N VAL A 195 -11.95 -6.27 -8.41
CA VAL A 195 -11.16 -7.21 -9.24
C VAL A 195 -11.54 -7.08 -10.72
N ALA A 196 -12.85 -7.14 -11.05
CA ALA A 196 -13.31 -7.06 -12.43
C ALA A 196 -12.93 -5.72 -13.12
N LYS A 197 -13.01 -4.60 -12.39
CA LYS A 197 -12.59 -3.27 -12.90
C LYS A 197 -11.10 -3.22 -13.20
N VAL A 198 -10.29 -3.74 -12.27
CA VAL A 198 -8.83 -3.75 -12.43
C VAL A 198 -8.42 -4.65 -13.59
N VAL A 199 -8.95 -5.87 -13.65
CA VAL A 199 -8.67 -6.81 -14.75
C VAL A 199 -8.99 -6.18 -16.10
N LYS A 200 -10.15 -5.53 -16.25
CA LYS A 200 -10.52 -4.82 -17.48
C LYS A 200 -9.49 -3.74 -17.84
N THR A 201 -9.06 -2.95 -16.86
CA THR A 201 -8.08 -1.88 -17.05
C THR A 201 -6.74 -2.44 -17.51
N VAL A 202 -6.19 -3.43 -16.80
CA VAL A 202 -4.91 -4.07 -17.12
C VAL A 202 -4.95 -4.72 -18.51
N LEU A 203 -5.99 -5.51 -18.83
CA LEU A 203 -6.12 -6.19 -20.12
C LEU A 203 -6.21 -5.22 -21.31
N SER A 204 -6.80 -4.03 -21.11
CA SER A 204 -6.91 -3.00 -22.15
C SER A 204 -5.58 -2.29 -22.47
N ARG A 205 -4.62 -2.33 -21.54
CA ARG A 205 -3.33 -1.61 -21.65
C ARG A 205 -2.13 -2.52 -21.82
N ALA A 206 -2.26 -3.80 -21.48
CA ALA A 206 -1.22 -4.79 -21.62
C ALA A 206 -0.97 -5.11 -23.10
N ASN A 207 0.29 -4.95 -23.52
CA ASN A 207 0.74 -5.21 -24.88
C ASN A 207 1.29 -6.63 -24.99
N GLU A 208 1.83 -7.15 -23.89
CA GLU A 208 2.42 -8.49 -23.82
C GLU A 208 1.54 -9.44 -23.01
N LEU A 209 1.66 -10.74 -23.29
CA LEU A 209 0.95 -11.76 -22.54
C LEU A 209 1.44 -11.83 -21.08
N SER A 210 2.75 -11.67 -20.86
CA SER A 210 3.41 -11.62 -19.55
C SER A 210 2.71 -10.65 -18.58
N GLU A 211 2.33 -9.48 -19.07
CA GLU A 211 1.64 -8.42 -18.31
C GLU A 211 0.18 -8.79 -17.97
N LYS A 212 -0.44 -9.70 -18.73
CA LYS A 212 -1.83 -10.14 -18.54
C LYS A 212 -1.95 -11.33 -17.60
N LEU A 213 -0.90 -12.15 -17.47
CA LEU A 213 -0.96 -13.42 -16.73
C LEU A 213 -1.38 -13.23 -15.27
N SER A 214 -0.85 -12.22 -14.59
CA SER A 214 -1.17 -11.95 -13.18
C SER A 214 -2.66 -11.63 -12.99
N VAL A 215 -3.24 -10.73 -13.80
CA VAL A 215 -4.68 -10.41 -13.69
C VAL A 215 -5.59 -11.54 -14.16
N TYR A 216 -5.17 -12.35 -15.14
CA TYR A 216 -5.93 -13.54 -15.51
C TYR A 216 -5.97 -14.56 -14.37
N HIS A 217 -4.84 -14.77 -13.69
CA HIS A 217 -4.78 -15.65 -12.52
C HIS A 217 -5.74 -15.17 -11.43
N THR A 218 -5.69 -13.89 -11.06
CA THR A 218 -6.61 -13.30 -10.08
C THR A 218 -8.08 -13.40 -10.51
N LEU A 219 -8.38 -13.17 -11.79
CA LEU A 219 -9.74 -13.32 -12.32
C LEU A 219 -10.25 -14.76 -12.17
N VAL A 220 -9.43 -15.75 -12.52
CA VAL A 220 -9.77 -17.17 -12.40
C VAL A 220 -10.03 -17.55 -10.94
N LEU A 221 -9.17 -17.12 -10.02
CA LEU A 221 -9.37 -17.33 -8.58
C LEU A 221 -10.68 -16.70 -8.10
N SER A 222 -10.97 -15.47 -8.54
CA SER A 222 -12.21 -14.77 -8.19
C SER A 222 -13.47 -15.49 -8.69
N PHE A 223 -13.44 -16.07 -9.89
CA PHE A 223 -14.54 -16.88 -10.41
C PHE A 223 -14.71 -18.17 -9.60
N GLY A 224 -13.60 -18.83 -9.24
CA GLY A 224 -13.62 -20.01 -8.38
C GLY A 224 -14.27 -19.74 -7.02
N ALA A 225 -13.87 -18.64 -6.35
CA ALA A 225 -14.43 -18.24 -5.06
C ALA A 225 -15.93 -17.89 -5.13
N GLN A 226 -16.41 -17.40 -6.28
CA GLN A 226 -17.84 -17.12 -6.53
C GLN A 226 -18.65 -18.34 -6.99
N GLY A 227 -18.01 -19.51 -7.17
CA GLY A 227 -18.66 -20.71 -7.71
C GLY A 227 -18.89 -20.67 -9.22
N HIS A 228 -18.36 -19.66 -9.93
CA HIS A 228 -18.44 -19.51 -11.38
C HIS A 228 -17.38 -20.36 -12.09
N VAL A 229 -17.35 -21.67 -11.78
CA VAL A 229 -16.31 -22.61 -12.23
C VAL A 229 -16.21 -22.66 -13.76
N SER A 230 -17.35 -22.56 -14.46
CA SER A 230 -17.37 -22.55 -15.93
C SER A 230 -16.64 -21.35 -16.52
N ASP A 231 -16.76 -20.17 -15.90
CA ASP A 231 -16.08 -18.95 -16.37
C ASP A 231 -14.59 -18.99 -16.06
N ALA A 232 -14.21 -19.55 -14.90
CA ALA A 232 -12.82 -19.84 -14.56
C ALA A 232 -12.16 -20.75 -15.62
N ILE A 233 -12.82 -21.86 -15.96
CA ILE A 233 -12.32 -22.82 -16.97
C ILE A 233 -12.22 -22.18 -18.35
N ARG A 234 -13.25 -21.46 -18.81
CA ARG A 234 -13.21 -20.76 -20.11
C ARG A 234 -12.06 -19.75 -20.17
N THR A 235 -11.86 -19.00 -19.09
CA THR A 235 -10.78 -18.02 -18.98
C THR A 235 -9.43 -18.72 -19.06
N LEU A 236 -9.19 -19.77 -18.27
CA LEU A 236 -7.94 -20.54 -18.32
C LEU A 236 -7.63 -21.08 -19.72
N LEU A 237 -8.62 -21.67 -20.40
CA LEU A 237 -8.43 -22.19 -21.76
C LEU A 237 -8.10 -21.08 -22.76
N SER A 238 -8.70 -19.89 -22.61
CA SER A 238 -8.34 -18.75 -23.44
C SER A 238 -6.87 -18.34 -23.25
N VAL A 239 -6.38 -18.35 -22.00
CA VAL A 239 -4.99 -18.01 -21.67
C VAL A 239 -4.03 -19.07 -22.19
N VAL A 240 -4.36 -20.36 -22.04
CA VAL A 240 -3.56 -21.48 -22.57
C VAL A 240 -3.44 -21.41 -24.10
N ASN A 241 -4.54 -21.09 -24.80
CA ASN A 241 -4.49 -20.84 -26.24
C ASN A 241 -3.62 -19.62 -26.60
N LEU A 242 -3.65 -18.55 -25.80
CA LEU A 242 -2.75 -17.39 -25.99
C LEU A 242 -1.27 -17.74 -25.79
N LEU A 243 -0.97 -18.77 -24.98
CA LEU A 243 0.38 -19.32 -24.80
C LEU A 243 0.79 -20.27 -25.95
N GLY A 244 -0.09 -20.51 -26.92
CA GLY A 244 0.16 -21.41 -28.06
C GLY A 244 -0.22 -22.87 -27.82
N GLU A 245 -0.76 -23.20 -26.64
CA GLU A 245 -1.19 -24.54 -26.28
C GLU A 245 -2.68 -24.74 -26.61
N ASN A 246 -3.00 -25.74 -27.41
CA ASN A 246 -4.37 -25.93 -27.91
C ASN A 246 -5.13 -26.95 -27.05
N LEU A 247 -5.73 -26.48 -25.95
CA LEU A 247 -6.54 -27.30 -25.04
C LEU A 247 -8.03 -27.07 -25.30
N SER A 248 -8.74 -28.14 -25.67
CA SER A 248 -10.18 -28.13 -25.95
C SER A 248 -10.96 -28.86 -24.87
N LEU A 249 -12.09 -28.28 -24.43
CA LEU A 249 -13.04 -28.92 -23.51
C LEU A 249 -13.68 -30.19 -24.07
N ASN A 250 -13.71 -30.32 -25.39
CA ASN A 250 -14.30 -31.45 -26.09
C ASN A 250 -13.25 -32.50 -26.47
N THR A 251 -12.21 -32.67 -25.67
CA THR A 251 -11.23 -33.74 -25.87
C THR A 251 -11.89 -35.08 -25.52
N SER A 252 -11.96 -35.98 -26.51
CA SER A 252 -12.45 -37.34 -26.25
C SER A 252 -11.54 -38.06 -25.26
N GLN A 253 -12.06 -39.05 -24.52
CA GLN A 253 -11.24 -39.89 -23.64
C GLN A 253 -10.07 -40.54 -24.39
N GLU A 254 -10.24 -40.84 -25.67
CA GLU A 254 -9.18 -41.38 -26.53
C GLU A 254 -8.09 -40.35 -26.83
N ALA A 255 -8.47 -39.10 -27.13
CA ALA A 255 -7.52 -38.02 -27.33
C ALA A 255 -6.71 -37.74 -26.05
N MET A 256 -7.37 -37.78 -24.89
CA MET A 256 -6.71 -37.63 -23.58
C MET A 256 -5.73 -38.76 -23.29
N LYS A 257 -6.14 -40.03 -23.47
CA LYS A 257 -5.23 -41.18 -23.30
C LYS A 257 -4.03 -41.11 -24.25
N LYS A 258 -4.25 -40.69 -25.49
CA LYS A 258 -3.19 -40.53 -26.49
C LYS A 258 -2.16 -39.49 -26.06
N GLU A 259 -2.60 -38.34 -25.57
CA GLU A 259 -1.67 -37.31 -25.08
C GLU A 259 -0.97 -37.72 -23.77
N ILE A 260 -1.67 -38.36 -22.82
CA ILE A 260 -1.01 -38.92 -21.63
C ILE A 260 0.10 -39.91 -22.04
N GLY A 261 -0.17 -40.78 -23.01
CA GLY A 261 0.81 -41.74 -23.53
C GLY A 261 2.03 -41.05 -24.16
N LYS A 262 1.82 -39.99 -24.95
CA LYS A 262 2.92 -39.19 -25.53
C LYS A 262 3.74 -38.47 -24.46
N THR A 263 3.09 -37.85 -23.48
CA THR A 263 3.77 -37.18 -22.37
C THR A 263 4.60 -38.17 -21.56
N MET A 264 4.07 -39.36 -21.25
CA MET A 264 4.84 -40.41 -20.57
C MET A 264 6.04 -40.89 -21.41
N GLN A 265 5.90 -41.01 -22.73
CA GLN A 265 7.02 -41.32 -23.62
C GLN A 265 8.09 -40.23 -23.58
N LEU A 266 7.72 -38.96 -23.71
CA LEU A 266 8.65 -37.84 -23.65
C LEU A 266 9.38 -37.76 -22.30
N LEU A 267 8.66 -37.97 -21.20
CA LEU A 267 9.24 -38.03 -19.85
C LEU A 267 10.19 -39.21 -19.68
N SER A 268 9.89 -40.37 -20.27
CA SER A 268 10.77 -41.55 -20.23
C SER A 268 12.08 -41.36 -20.99
N MET A 269 12.14 -40.36 -21.87
CA MET A 269 13.34 -39.99 -22.63
C MET A 269 14.18 -38.89 -21.95
N GLN A 270 13.71 -38.35 -20.82
CA GLN A 270 14.42 -37.35 -20.03
C GLN A 270 15.05 -37.99 -18.79
N THR A 271 16.25 -37.56 -18.42
CA THR A 271 16.88 -37.92 -17.13
C THR A 271 16.41 -36.97 -16.04
N GLU A 272 16.44 -37.39 -14.76
CA GLU A 272 16.09 -36.52 -13.63
C GLU A 272 16.94 -35.23 -13.62
N GLU A 273 18.23 -35.32 -13.95
CA GLU A 273 19.14 -34.16 -14.10
C GLU A 273 18.73 -33.19 -15.23
N SER A 274 18.13 -33.70 -16.31
CA SER A 274 17.64 -32.88 -17.43
C SER A 274 16.41 -32.07 -17.03
N MET A 275 15.53 -32.65 -16.21
CA MET A 275 14.30 -31.98 -15.76
C MET A 275 14.54 -30.96 -14.64
N LEU A 276 15.60 -31.12 -13.84
CA LEU A 276 15.96 -30.19 -12.76
C LEU A 276 16.67 -28.92 -13.24
N ASN A 277 17.15 -28.91 -14.49
CA ASN A 277 17.90 -27.79 -15.08
C ASN A 277 17.12 -27.01 -16.16
N MET A 278 15.82 -27.27 -16.33
CA MET A 278 14.89 -26.48 -17.16
C MET A 278 14.28 -25.32 -16.35
#